data_AF-A0A524APH3-F1
#
_entry.id   AF-A0A524APH3-F1
#
_cell.length_a   1.000
_cell.length_b   1.000
_cell.length_c   1.000
_cell.angle_alpha   90.00
_cell.angle_beta   90.00
_cell.angle_gamma   90.00
#
_symmetry.space_group_name_H-M   'P 1'
#
loop_
_entity.id
_entity.type
_entity.pdbx_description
1 polymer ?
#
loop_
_entity_poly.entity_id
_entity_poly.type
_entity_poly.pdbx_seq_one_letter_code
_entity_poly.pdbx_strand_id
1 'polypeptide(L)'
;MSSALIDYRIELNLWIALSILIYATSVNLAWRWHRPRSGRLASWIEEAKGWLLAGWFLQLLRFAYYVGLPFCLLLNGNAVERSLGRFLGFNIPLSFLMRGVLLPRAMGLGGLTTSEWFAGVGVGTALGLGAFFLIALGWWYWIRSVKELPWEQATSPGSGASVGESAVVASPLPTPAWWVILWEAIYAEMHWAFYRAGPIVLLDHYYAGVFLGFLILNLEWWTNPAWRHGWGSVEQRRDVVLRWSLAFVMAIIFLFTRNLWLAIALHWAIEMGCRHLLKALS
;
A
#
# COMPACT_ATOMS: atom_id res chain seq x y z
N MET A 1 -3.03 -11.03 37.00
CA MET A 1 -2.40 -11.20 35.67
C MET A 1 -3.35 -10.92 34.48
N SER A 2 -4.66 -10.74 34.67
CA SER A 2 -5.59 -10.41 33.56
C SER A 2 -5.63 -8.92 33.15
N SER A 3 -5.34 -7.98 34.08
CA SER A 3 -5.39 -6.54 33.78
C SER A 3 -4.35 -6.10 32.74
N ALA A 4 -3.12 -6.62 32.84
CA ALA A 4 -2.04 -6.30 31.90
C ALA A 4 -2.28 -6.84 30.48
N LEU A 5 -3.12 -7.86 30.32
CA LEU A 5 -3.45 -8.43 29.00
C LEU A 5 -4.56 -7.66 28.27
N ILE A 6 -5.44 -6.96 29.00
CA ILE A 6 -6.50 -6.15 28.38
C ILE A 6 -5.91 -4.83 27.87
N ASP A 7 -4.91 -4.30 28.57
CA ASP A 7 -4.26 -3.02 28.26
C ASP A 7 -3.62 -3.02 26.86
N TYR A 8 -2.76 -4.00 26.57
CA TYR A 8 -1.99 -4.00 25.32
C TYR A 8 -2.84 -4.16 24.06
N ARG A 9 -4.01 -4.83 24.16
CA ARG A 9 -4.92 -5.01 23.01
C ARG A 9 -5.55 -3.68 22.63
N ILE A 10 -5.95 -2.88 23.61
CA ILE A 10 -6.54 -1.55 23.40
C ILE A 10 -5.47 -0.59 22.86
N GLU A 11 -4.29 -0.59 23.47
CA GLU A 11 -3.15 0.25 23.05
C GLU A 11 -2.78 0.05 21.58
N LEU A 12 -2.69 -1.20 21.13
CA LEU A 12 -2.40 -1.55 19.73
C LEU A 12 -3.42 -0.95 18.76
N ASN A 13 -4.71 -1.02 19.10
CA ASN A 13 -5.75 -0.48 18.22
C ASN A 13 -5.78 1.04 18.24
N LEU A 14 -5.46 1.68 19.37
CA LEU A 14 -5.27 3.13 19.43
C LEU A 14 -4.11 3.58 18.53
N TRP A 15 -3.03 2.80 18.45
CA TRP A 15 -1.92 3.09 17.54
C TRP A 15 -2.28 2.95 16.08
N ILE A 16 -3.01 1.89 15.71
CA ILE A 16 -3.53 1.74 14.36
C ILE A 16 -4.42 2.95 14.03
N ALA A 17 -5.36 3.31 14.91
CA ALA A 17 -6.22 4.48 14.72
C ALA A 17 -5.42 5.79 14.57
N LEU A 18 -4.41 6.01 15.43
CA LEU A 18 -3.54 7.17 15.37
C LEU A 18 -2.71 7.20 14.07
N SER A 19 -2.18 6.06 13.64
CA SER A 19 -1.42 5.94 12.40
C SER A 19 -2.27 6.28 11.18
N ILE A 20 -3.53 5.83 11.14
CA ILE A 20 -4.51 6.17 10.11
C ILE A 20 -4.82 7.67 10.15
N LEU A 21 -5.00 8.25 11.33
CA LEU A 21 -5.29 9.68 11.49
C LEU A 21 -4.11 10.55 11.01
N ILE A 22 -2.89 10.19 11.38
CA ILE A 22 -1.66 10.87 10.95
C ILE A 22 -1.52 10.76 9.43
N TYR A 23 -1.70 9.56 8.86
CA TYR A 23 -1.68 9.35 7.42
C TYR A 23 -2.74 10.22 6.72
N ALA A 24 -4.00 10.11 7.14
CA ALA A 24 -5.12 10.83 6.53
C ALA A 24 -4.87 12.34 6.55
N THR A 25 -4.44 12.88 7.69
CA THR A 25 -4.12 14.30 7.83
C THR A 25 -2.97 14.70 6.91
N SER A 26 -1.88 13.92 6.92
CA SER A 26 -0.68 14.21 6.12
C SER A 26 -0.98 14.21 4.63
N VAL A 27 -1.70 13.20 4.14
CA VAL A 27 -2.01 13.06 2.71
C VAL A 27 -3.02 14.10 2.25
N ASN A 28 -4.02 14.46 3.08
CA ASN A 28 -4.95 15.55 2.74
C ASN A 28 -4.27 16.92 2.75
N LEU A 29 -3.35 17.16 3.70
CA LEU A 29 -2.55 18.38 3.74
C LEU A 29 -1.63 18.47 2.52
N ALA A 30 -0.91 17.38 2.20
CA ALA A 30 -0.06 17.29 1.04
C ALA A 30 -0.85 17.55 -0.25
N TRP A 31 -2.02 16.92 -0.42
CA TRP A 31 -2.87 17.15 -1.59
C TRP A 31 -3.32 18.61 -1.73
N ARG A 32 -3.74 19.25 -0.62
CA ARG A 32 -4.09 20.67 -0.61
C ARG A 32 -2.89 21.55 -0.97
N TRP A 33 -1.70 21.17 -0.54
CA TRP A 33 -0.45 21.87 -0.81
C TRP A 33 0.01 21.73 -2.27
N HIS A 34 -0.34 20.64 -2.94
CA HIS A 34 0.00 20.38 -4.35
C HIS A 34 -0.89 21.14 -5.35
N ARG A 35 -2.00 21.77 -4.92
CA ARG A 35 -2.80 22.56 -5.85
C ARG A 35 -2.02 23.81 -6.30
N PRO A 36 -1.93 24.07 -7.62
CA PRO A 36 -1.21 25.24 -8.12
C PRO A 36 -1.83 26.51 -7.54
N ARG A 37 -0.99 27.32 -6.89
CA ARG A 37 -1.36 28.63 -6.37
C ARG A 37 -0.72 29.69 -7.27
N SER A 38 -1.48 30.70 -7.67
CA SER A 38 -0.95 31.87 -8.37
C SER A 38 -0.40 32.88 -7.35
N GLY A 39 0.80 33.43 -7.61
CA GLY A 39 1.41 34.52 -6.82
C GLY A 39 2.90 34.34 -6.54
N ARG A 40 3.58 35.40 -6.08
CA ARG A 40 5.04 35.40 -5.77
C ARG A 40 5.44 34.40 -4.68
N LEU A 41 4.54 34.12 -3.75
CA LEU A 41 4.70 33.07 -2.72
C LEU A 41 4.74 31.66 -3.31
N ALA A 42 4.17 31.44 -4.51
CA ALA A 42 4.16 30.14 -5.16
C ALA A 42 5.56 29.70 -5.59
N SER A 43 6.40 30.62 -6.10
CA SER A 43 7.78 30.29 -6.53
C SER A 43 8.62 29.75 -5.38
N TRP A 44 8.58 30.42 -4.22
CA TRP A 44 9.28 29.97 -3.02
C TRP A 44 8.76 28.64 -2.50
N ILE A 45 7.44 28.42 -2.58
CA ILE A 45 6.82 27.16 -2.19
C ILE A 45 7.20 26.03 -3.14
N GLU A 46 7.31 26.27 -4.46
CA GLU A 46 7.76 25.27 -5.43
C GLU A 46 9.24 24.91 -5.25
N GLU A 47 10.09 25.87 -4.91
CA GLU A 47 11.50 25.61 -4.60
C GLU A 47 11.66 24.82 -3.28
N ALA A 48 10.92 25.20 -2.23
CA ALA A 48 10.86 24.45 -0.98
C ALA A 48 10.24 23.05 -1.16
N LYS A 49 9.23 22.91 -2.02
CA LYS A 49 8.67 21.60 -2.42
C LYS A 49 9.73 20.74 -3.09
N GLY A 50 10.52 21.29 -4.02
CA GLY A 50 11.60 20.54 -4.68
C GLY A 50 12.63 19.99 -3.69
N TRP A 51 12.92 20.72 -2.62
CA TRP A 51 13.86 20.30 -1.58
C TRP A 51 13.24 19.33 -0.55
N LEU A 52 12.05 19.61 -0.01
CA LEU A 52 11.35 18.75 0.96
C LEU A 52 10.79 17.46 0.33
N LEU A 53 10.38 17.53 -0.93
CA LEU A 53 9.94 16.38 -1.73
C LEU A 53 11.06 15.82 -2.59
N ALA A 54 12.32 16.20 -2.33
CA ALA A 54 13.47 15.57 -2.97
C ALA A 54 13.32 14.06 -2.81
N GLY A 55 13.27 13.34 -3.93
CA GLY A 55 12.79 11.95 -3.96
C GLY A 55 13.48 11.05 -2.94
N TRP A 56 14.75 11.30 -2.62
CA TRP A 56 15.49 10.53 -1.62
C TRP A 56 14.99 10.74 -0.18
N PHE A 57 14.60 11.96 0.23
CA PHE A 57 14.14 12.25 1.59
C PHE A 57 12.78 11.60 1.84
N LEU A 58 11.87 11.65 0.85
CA LEU A 58 10.60 10.95 0.91
C LEU A 58 10.78 9.43 0.98
N GLN A 59 11.72 8.86 0.22
CA GLN A 59 12.03 7.43 0.30
C GLN A 59 12.60 7.05 1.67
N LEU A 60 13.44 7.91 2.26
CA LEU A 60 13.94 7.71 3.63
C LEU A 60 12.80 7.75 4.64
N LEU A 61 11.88 8.71 4.53
CA LEU A 61 10.73 8.84 5.42
C LEU A 61 9.77 7.65 5.27
N ARG A 62 9.49 7.22 4.03
CA ARG A 62 8.69 6.01 3.76
C ARG A 62 9.36 4.77 4.34
N PHE A 63 10.65 4.60 4.12
CA PHE A 63 11.41 3.50 4.69
C PHE A 63 11.34 3.51 6.22
N ALA A 64 11.55 4.67 6.84
CA ALA A 64 11.45 4.83 8.28
C ALA A 64 10.03 4.52 8.79
N TYR A 65 8.98 4.94 8.08
CA TYR A 65 7.59 4.71 8.49
C TYR A 65 7.16 3.24 8.34
N TYR A 66 7.39 2.65 7.16
CA TYR A 66 6.90 1.31 6.82
C TYR A 66 7.77 0.17 7.34
N VAL A 67 9.09 0.38 7.46
CA VAL A 67 10.05 -0.69 7.78
C VAL A 67 10.86 -0.34 9.03
N GLY A 68 11.49 0.83 9.05
CA GLY A 68 12.43 1.23 10.09
C GLY A 68 11.80 1.31 11.47
N LEU A 69 10.65 1.95 11.61
CA LEU A 69 9.98 2.14 12.88
C LEU A 69 9.43 0.81 13.43
N PRO A 70 8.70 -0.02 12.66
CA PRO A 70 8.32 -1.36 13.11
C PRO A 70 9.53 -2.23 13.50
N PHE A 71 10.61 -2.21 12.71
CA PHE A 71 11.79 -3.05 12.94
C PHE A 71 12.64 -2.59 14.13
N CYS A 72 12.92 -1.29 14.26
CA CYS A 72 13.67 -0.73 15.38
C CYS A 72 12.94 -0.95 16.71
N LEU A 73 11.60 -0.86 16.71
CA LEU A 73 10.79 -1.16 17.88
C LEU A 73 10.80 -2.65 18.22
N LEU A 74 10.84 -3.54 17.22
CA LEU A 74 11.00 -4.99 17.40
C LEU A 74 12.32 -5.36 18.08
N LEU A 75 13.42 -4.72 17.68
CA LEU A 75 14.75 -5.03 18.23
C LEU A 75 14.99 -4.43 19.61
N ASN A 76 14.58 -3.18 19.84
CA ASN A 76 14.89 -2.48 21.10
C ASN A 76 13.95 -1.29 21.37
N GLY A 77 12.66 -1.57 21.58
CA GLY A 77 11.64 -0.55 21.87
C GLY A 77 12.03 0.43 22.99
N ASN A 78 12.67 -0.04 24.06
CA ASN A 78 13.10 0.79 25.19
C ASN A 78 14.21 1.79 24.82
N ALA A 79 15.10 1.44 23.89
CA ALA A 79 16.18 2.33 23.45
C ALA A 79 15.65 3.37 22.45
N VAL A 80 14.76 2.95 21.55
CA VAL A 80 14.09 3.84 20.58
C VAL A 80 13.26 4.88 21.31
N GLU A 81 12.48 4.46 22.31
CA GLU A 81 11.71 5.35 23.18
C GLU A 81 12.60 6.38 23.88
N ARG A 82 13.71 5.97 24.49
CA ARG A 82 14.66 6.89 25.13
C ARG A 82 15.31 7.86 24.14
N SER A 83 15.57 7.45 22.91
CA SER A 83 16.12 8.36 21.89
C SER A 83 15.07 9.33 21.37
N LEU A 84 13.83 8.88 21.12
CA LEU A 84 12.72 9.74 20.73
C LEU A 84 12.36 10.72 21.85
N GLY A 85 12.35 10.28 23.10
CA GLY A 85 12.07 11.14 24.25
C GLY A 85 13.13 12.21 24.46
N ARG A 86 14.40 11.90 24.21
CA ARG A 86 15.48 12.90 24.20
C ARG A 86 15.35 13.89 23.05
N PHE A 87 14.88 13.45 21.89
CA PHE A 87 14.73 14.30 20.71
C PHE A 87 13.50 15.21 20.78
N LEU A 88 12.35 14.66 21.20
CA LEU A 88 11.06 15.35 21.23
C LEU A 88 10.80 16.10 22.56
N GLY A 89 11.58 15.80 23.61
CA GLY A 89 11.43 16.44 24.93
C GLY A 89 10.34 15.83 25.82
N PHE A 90 9.67 14.77 25.39
CA PHE A 90 8.67 14.03 26.17
C PHE A 90 8.78 12.53 25.93
N ASN A 91 8.64 11.73 26.99
CA ASN A 91 8.65 10.26 26.87
C ASN A 91 7.32 9.77 26.31
N ILE A 92 7.37 9.12 25.15
CA ILE A 92 6.24 8.35 24.60
C ILE A 92 6.51 6.90 24.99
N PRO A 93 5.64 6.23 25.77
CA PRO A 93 5.84 4.85 26.22
C PRO A 93 5.64 3.82 25.08
N LEU A 94 6.37 3.99 23.97
CA LEU A 94 6.33 3.19 22.75
C LEU A 94 6.60 1.72 23.04
N SER A 95 7.50 1.43 23.98
CA SER A 95 7.81 0.05 24.38
C SER A 95 6.68 -0.64 25.13
N PHE A 96 5.91 0.10 25.93
CA PHE A 96 4.74 -0.38 26.65
C PHE A 96 3.58 -0.61 25.66
N LEU A 97 3.36 0.39 24.80
CA LEU A 97 2.32 0.42 23.77
C LEU A 97 2.45 -0.65 22.67
N MET A 98 3.66 -1.14 22.41
CA MET A 98 3.95 -2.07 21.30
C MET A 98 4.18 -3.52 21.74
N ARG A 99 4.07 -3.83 23.04
CA ARG A 99 4.34 -5.18 23.60
C ARG A 99 3.47 -6.30 23.01
N GLY A 100 2.28 -6.00 22.51
CA GLY A 100 1.43 -6.95 21.79
C GLY A 100 1.45 -6.82 20.26
N VAL A 101 2.03 -5.72 19.74
CA VAL A 101 2.06 -5.38 18.31
C VAL A 101 3.13 -6.18 17.56
N LEU A 102 4.14 -6.62 18.30
CA LEU A 102 5.36 -7.21 17.77
C LEU A 102 5.44 -8.71 17.99
N LEU A 103 4.31 -9.45 18.00
CA LEU A 103 4.40 -10.90 17.85
C LEU A 103 4.89 -11.17 16.42
N PRO A 104 6.14 -11.62 16.20
CA PRO A 104 6.64 -11.85 14.85
C PRO A 104 5.77 -12.87 14.11
N ARG A 105 5.13 -13.77 14.86
CA ARG A 105 4.15 -14.72 14.35
C ARG A 105 2.89 -14.07 13.77
N ALA A 106 2.35 -13.02 14.38
CA ALA A 106 1.17 -12.31 13.85
C ALA A 106 1.49 -11.56 12.55
N MET A 107 2.71 -11.04 12.45
CA MET A 107 3.22 -10.43 11.23
C MET A 107 3.64 -11.47 10.17
N GLY A 108 3.71 -12.76 10.50
CA GLY A 108 4.20 -13.80 9.57
C GLY A 108 5.71 -13.79 9.36
N LEU A 109 6.46 -13.20 10.31
CA LEU A 109 7.92 -13.11 10.33
C LEU A 109 8.60 -14.33 10.97
N GLY A 110 7.87 -15.20 11.67
CA GLY A 110 8.48 -16.34 12.37
C GLY A 110 7.49 -17.38 12.90
N GLY A 111 8.05 -18.44 13.49
CA GLY A 111 7.28 -19.55 14.06
C GLY A 111 6.87 -20.62 13.04
N LEU A 112 7.53 -20.67 11.88
CA LEU A 112 7.34 -21.72 10.87
C LEU A 112 8.49 -22.73 10.95
N THR A 113 8.16 -24.00 10.99
CA THR A 113 9.09 -25.11 10.75
C THR A 113 9.52 -25.14 9.28
N THR A 114 10.63 -25.82 8.98
CA THR A 114 11.07 -26.04 7.59
C THR A 114 9.97 -26.68 6.73
N SER A 115 9.22 -27.64 7.30
CA SER A 115 8.12 -28.31 6.60
C SER A 115 6.97 -27.36 6.26
N GLU A 116 6.56 -26.52 7.21
CA GLU A 116 5.52 -25.50 7.00
C GLU A 116 5.98 -24.44 6.00
N TRP A 117 7.26 -24.11 5.99
CA TRP A 117 7.83 -23.18 5.02
C TRP A 117 7.70 -23.73 3.59
N PHE A 118 8.10 -24.99 3.35
CA PHE A 118 7.96 -25.62 2.03
C PHE A 118 6.50 -25.81 1.61
N ALA A 119 5.63 -26.23 2.54
CA ALA A 119 4.20 -26.31 2.28
C ALA A 119 3.63 -24.93 1.91
N GLY A 120 4.06 -23.89 2.62
CA GLY A 120 3.76 -22.49 2.31
C GLY A 120 4.18 -22.10 0.90
N VAL A 121 5.40 -22.45 0.47
CA VAL A 121 5.87 -22.20 -0.91
C VAL A 121 4.98 -22.89 -1.93
N GLY A 122 4.64 -24.17 -1.73
CA GLY A 122 3.78 -24.92 -2.65
C GLY A 122 2.40 -24.28 -2.80
N VAL A 123 1.72 -24.03 -1.68
CA VAL A 123 0.39 -23.41 -1.66
C VAL A 123 0.43 -21.97 -2.19
N GLY A 124 1.41 -21.18 -1.75
CA GLY A 124 1.60 -19.80 -2.17
C GLY A 124 1.86 -19.68 -3.68
N THR A 125 2.66 -20.59 -4.25
CA THR A 125 2.91 -20.62 -5.70
C THR A 125 1.63 -20.98 -6.46
N ALA A 126 0.90 -22.02 -6.02
CA ALA A 126 -0.35 -22.42 -6.66
C ALA A 126 -1.39 -21.30 -6.64
N LEU A 127 -1.61 -20.66 -5.48
CA LEU A 127 -2.52 -19.52 -5.34
C LEU A 127 -2.04 -18.30 -6.10
N GLY A 128 -0.74 -18.00 -6.08
CA GLY A 128 -0.15 -16.87 -6.78
C GLY A 128 -0.30 -16.97 -8.30
N LEU A 129 -0.02 -18.14 -8.87
CA LEU A 129 -0.27 -18.41 -10.29
C LEU A 129 -1.75 -18.32 -10.64
N GLY A 130 -2.61 -18.96 -9.83
CA GLY A 130 -4.06 -18.89 -10.02
C GLY A 130 -4.59 -17.45 -10.02
N ALA A 131 -4.15 -16.65 -9.05
CA ALA A 131 -4.54 -15.25 -8.96
C ALA A 131 -4.00 -14.41 -10.12
N PHE A 132 -2.75 -14.63 -10.54
CA PHE A 132 -2.18 -13.99 -11.73
C PHE A 132 -3.04 -14.29 -12.97
N PHE A 133 -3.39 -15.55 -13.22
CA PHE A 133 -4.22 -15.93 -14.35
C PHE A 133 -5.62 -15.34 -14.28
N LEU A 134 -6.24 -15.27 -13.10
CA LEU A 134 -7.56 -14.66 -12.93
C LEU A 134 -7.53 -13.16 -13.20
N ILE A 135 -6.54 -12.44 -12.68
CA ILE A 135 -6.36 -11.00 -12.95
C ILE A 135 -6.08 -10.78 -14.44
N ALA A 136 -5.20 -11.60 -15.03
CA ALA A 136 -4.87 -11.55 -16.45
C ALA A 136 -6.10 -11.77 -17.34
N LEU A 137 -6.90 -12.79 -17.03
CA LEU A 137 -8.12 -13.12 -17.75
C LEU A 137 -9.16 -12.00 -17.62
N GLY A 138 -9.33 -11.44 -16.43
CA GLY A 138 -10.23 -10.30 -16.19
C GLY A 138 -9.82 -9.08 -17.03
N TRP A 139 -8.53 -8.77 -17.10
CA TRP A 139 -8.02 -7.68 -17.93
C TRP A 139 -8.20 -7.95 -19.43
N TRP A 140 -7.89 -9.17 -19.87
CA TRP A 140 -8.09 -9.56 -21.27
C TRP A 140 -9.56 -9.45 -21.68
N TYR A 141 -10.47 -9.95 -20.86
CA TYR A 141 -11.92 -9.84 -21.10
C TYR A 141 -12.38 -8.38 -21.13
N TRP A 142 -11.94 -7.57 -20.16
CA TRP A 142 -12.26 -6.13 -20.12
C TRP A 142 -11.83 -5.42 -21.40
N ILE A 143 -10.56 -5.57 -21.82
CA ILE A 143 -10.02 -4.93 -23.02
C ILE A 143 -10.79 -5.37 -24.26
N ARG A 144 -11.12 -6.66 -24.36
CA ARG A 144 -11.93 -7.16 -25.47
C ARG A 144 -13.32 -6.55 -25.47
N SER A 145 -14.01 -6.54 -24.33
CA SER A 145 -15.37 -5.99 -24.22
C SER A 145 -15.45 -4.49 -24.55
N VAL A 146 -14.41 -3.71 -24.21
CA VAL A 146 -14.36 -2.27 -24.54
C VAL A 146 -14.07 -2.04 -26.02
N LYS A 147 -13.27 -2.89 -26.67
CA LYS A 147 -13.00 -2.81 -28.12
C LYS A 147 -14.21 -3.14 -28.99
N GLU A 148 -15.12 -3.97 -28.48
CA GLU A 148 -16.35 -4.38 -29.19
C GLU A 148 -17.50 -3.37 -29.03
N LEU A 149 -17.32 -2.27 -28.29
CA LEU A 149 -18.30 -1.17 -28.27
C LEU A 149 -18.28 -0.46 -29.62
N PRO A 150 -19.35 -0.52 -30.44
CA PRO A 150 -19.39 0.16 -31.73
C PRO A 150 -19.34 1.66 -31.47
N TRP A 151 -18.25 2.29 -31.90
CA TRP A 151 -18.03 3.74 -31.84
C TRP A 151 -18.93 4.52 -32.84
N GLU A 152 -19.89 3.84 -33.48
CA GLU A 152 -20.83 4.40 -34.47
C GLU A 152 -21.82 5.44 -33.90
N GLN A 153 -21.77 5.78 -32.61
CA GLN A 153 -22.57 6.87 -32.03
C GLN A 153 -21.76 8.09 -31.55
N ALA A 154 -20.45 8.12 -31.74
CA ALA A 154 -19.61 9.29 -31.40
C ALA A 154 -19.38 10.27 -32.59
N THR A 155 -20.05 10.05 -33.72
CA THR A 155 -20.08 11.00 -34.84
C THR A 155 -21.49 11.53 -35.07
N SER A 156 -22.00 12.31 -34.12
CA SER A 156 -22.90 13.41 -34.51
C SER A 156 -22.04 14.58 -34.98
N PRO A 157 -22.11 14.99 -36.26
CA PRO A 157 -21.43 16.19 -36.73
C PRO A 157 -22.22 17.41 -36.25
N GLY A 158 -21.78 17.99 -35.13
CA GLY A 158 -22.34 19.20 -34.54
C GLY A 158 -21.24 20.23 -34.25
N SER A 159 -20.85 20.95 -35.29
CA SER A 159 -20.25 22.30 -35.31
C SER A 159 -19.43 22.78 -34.10
N GLY A 160 -18.13 23.01 -34.31
CA GLY A 160 -17.34 23.90 -33.45
C GLY A 160 -15.85 23.63 -33.49
N ALA A 161 -15.22 23.78 -34.65
CA ALA A 161 -13.77 23.73 -34.76
C ALA A 161 -13.12 24.83 -33.90
N SER A 162 -12.45 24.44 -32.81
CA SER A 162 -11.34 25.20 -32.25
C SER A 162 -10.03 24.54 -32.65
N VAL A 163 -9.38 25.21 -33.60
CA VAL A 163 -8.01 25.01 -34.05
C VAL A 163 -7.05 24.96 -32.86
N GLY A 164 -6.17 23.94 -32.82
CA GLY A 164 -4.85 24.09 -32.19
C GLY A 164 -4.49 23.20 -31.01
N GLU A 165 -5.26 22.16 -30.66
CA GLU A 165 -4.80 21.22 -29.62
C GLU A 165 -3.92 20.15 -30.27
N SER A 166 -2.61 20.42 -30.28
CA SER A 166 -1.60 19.41 -30.62
C SER A 166 -1.86 18.19 -29.76
N ALA A 167 -2.21 17.09 -30.40
CA ALA A 167 -2.18 15.77 -29.82
C ALA A 167 -0.74 15.52 -29.35
N VAL A 168 -0.46 15.90 -28.10
CA VAL A 168 0.71 15.44 -27.36
C VAL A 168 0.51 13.95 -27.26
N VAL A 169 1.13 13.23 -28.20
CA VAL A 169 1.30 11.79 -28.17
C VAL A 169 1.70 11.45 -26.75
N ALA A 170 0.77 10.86 -25.99
CA ALA A 170 1.00 10.40 -24.64
C ALA A 170 2.11 9.36 -24.73
N SER A 171 3.34 9.80 -24.50
CA SER A 171 4.50 8.91 -24.49
C SER A 171 4.22 7.84 -23.46
N PRO A 172 4.37 6.54 -23.79
CA PRO A 172 4.12 5.48 -22.84
C PRO A 172 4.96 5.73 -21.60
N LEU A 173 4.33 5.79 -20.42
CA LEU A 173 5.05 6.01 -19.17
C LEU A 173 6.18 4.96 -19.07
N PRO A 174 7.39 5.37 -18.62
CA PRO A 174 8.47 4.42 -18.42
C PRO A 174 8.00 3.30 -17.51
N THR A 175 8.19 2.05 -17.93
CA THR A 175 7.96 0.91 -17.03
C THR A 175 8.87 1.08 -15.82
N PRO A 176 8.33 1.12 -14.59
CA PRO A 176 9.14 1.24 -13.41
C PRO A 176 10.13 0.07 -13.36
N ALA A 177 11.37 0.36 -12.98
CA ALA A 177 12.39 -0.67 -12.85
C ALA A 177 11.95 -1.75 -11.86
N TRP A 178 12.33 -3.00 -12.09
CA TRP A 178 11.89 -4.16 -11.28
C TRP A 178 12.14 -3.99 -9.78
N TRP A 179 13.23 -3.28 -9.41
CA TRP A 179 13.62 -3.02 -8.04
C TRP A 179 12.68 -2.01 -7.35
N VAL A 180 12.08 -1.09 -8.10
CA VAL A 180 11.06 -0.16 -7.58
C VAL A 180 9.82 -0.95 -7.20
N ILE A 181 9.38 -1.87 -8.07
CA ILE A 181 8.23 -2.76 -7.79
C ILE A 181 8.51 -3.61 -6.54
N LEU A 182 9.74 -4.10 -6.39
CA LEU A 182 10.12 -4.86 -5.19
C LEU A 182 9.98 -4.02 -3.91
N TRP A 183 10.47 -2.77 -3.91
CA TRP A 183 10.30 -1.89 -2.74
C TRP A 183 8.85 -1.56 -2.45
N GLU A 184 8.03 -1.30 -3.48
CA GLU A 184 6.61 -1.07 -3.31
C GLU A 184 5.91 -2.30 -2.71
N ALA A 185 6.27 -3.51 -3.15
CA ALA A 185 5.76 -4.75 -2.56
C ALA A 185 6.20 -4.92 -1.09
N ILE A 186 7.47 -4.64 -0.77
CA ILE A 186 7.97 -4.66 0.62
C ILE A 186 7.16 -3.68 1.48
N TYR A 187 6.97 -2.45 1.03
CA TYR A 187 6.22 -1.45 1.77
C TYR A 187 4.76 -1.85 1.94
N ALA A 188 4.10 -2.33 0.88
CA ALA A 188 2.70 -2.74 0.93
C ALA A 188 2.50 -3.91 1.92
N GLU A 189 3.32 -4.94 1.83
CA GLU A 189 3.19 -6.13 2.67
C GLU A 189 3.57 -5.87 4.13
N MET A 190 4.60 -5.05 4.40
CA MET A 190 4.97 -4.66 5.76
C MET A 190 3.90 -3.78 6.41
N HIS A 191 3.37 -2.81 5.65
CA HIS A 191 2.30 -1.93 6.12
C HIS A 191 1.02 -2.72 6.45
N TRP A 192 0.63 -3.61 5.54
CA TRP A 192 -0.53 -4.46 5.77
C TRP A 192 -0.28 -5.48 6.89
N ALA A 193 0.96 -5.98 7.05
CA ALA A 193 1.33 -6.84 8.18
C ALA A 193 1.13 -6.17 9.53
N PHE A 194 1.46 -4.87 9.62
CA PHE A 194 1.19 -4.07 10.79
C PHE A 194 -0.32 -3.94 11.06
N TYR A 195 -1.11 -3.60 10.02
CA TYR A 195 -2.56 -3.44 10.16
C TYR A 195 -3.33 -4.70 10.49
N ARG A 196 -2.91 -5.87 9.99
CA ARG A 196 -3.57 -7.14 10.35
C ARG A 196 -3.17 -7.63 11.74
N ALA A 197 -1.96 -7.31 12.22
CA ALA A 197 -1.49 -7.79 13.52
C ALA A 197 -2.40 -7.32 14.66
N GLY A 198 -2.86 -6.06 14.61
CA GLY A 198 -3.79 -5.52 15.61
C GLY A 198 -5.09 -6.29 15.77
N PRO A 199 -5.91 -6.40 14.71
CA PRO A 199 -7.12 -7.19 14.71
C PRO A 199 -6.91 -8.67 15.08
N ILE A 200 -5.84 -9.32 14.61
CA ILE A 200 -5.53 -10.72 14.97
C ILE A 200 -5.38 -10.85 16.48
N VAL A 201 -4.62 -9.95 17.09
CA VAL A 201 -4.31 -9.95 18.52
C VAL A 201 -5.50 -9.53 19.38
N LEU A 202 -6.26 -8.52 18.94
CA LEU A 202 -7.44 -8.02 19.64
C LEU A 202 -8.54 -9.07 19.74
N LEU A 203 -8.86 -9.68 18.59
CA LEU A 203 -9.98 -10.61 18.46
C LEU A 203 -9.60 -12.06 18.75
N ASP A 204 -8.30 -12.34 18.87
CA ASP A 204 -7.74 -13.70 18.93
C ASP A 204 -8.24 -14.59 17.77
N HIS A 205 -8.54 -13.96 16.62
CA HIS A 205 -9.16 -14.61 15.48
C HIS A 205 -8.40 -14.30 14.20
N TYR A 206 -7.56 -15.25 13.78
CA TYR A 206 -6.63 -15.07 12.67
C TYR A 206 -7.32 -14.65 11.36
N TYR A 207 -8.37 -15.37 10.95
CA TYR A 207 -9.10 -15.09 9.71
C TYR A 207 -9.72 -13.69 9.71
N ALA A 208 -10.51 -13.35 10.74
CA ALA A 208 -11.09 -12.02 10.89
C ALA A 208 -9.99 -10.94 10.88
N GLY A 209 -8.87 -11.18 11.56
CA GLY A 209 -7.80 -10.20 11.64
C GLY A 209 -7.10 -9.92 10.30
N VAL A 210 -6.91 -10.93 9.45
CA VAL A 210 -6.39 -10.77 8.08
C VAL A 210 -7.29 -9.85 7.25
N PHE A 211 -8.60 -10.12 7.23
CA PHE A 211 -9.55 -9.32 6.44
C PHE A 211 -9.85 -7.95 7.05
N LEU A 212 -9.83 -7.81 8.37
CA LEU A 212 -9.94 -6.51 9.03
C LEU A 212 -8.72 -5.63 8.76
N GLY A 213 -7.51 -6.21 8.71
CA GLY A 213 -6.32 -5.49 8.26
C GLY A 213 -6.46 -4.97 6.82
N PHE A 214 -7.04 -5.77 5.93
CA PHE A 214 -7.38 -5.32 4.57
C PHE A 214 -8.45 -4.22 4.57
N LEU A 215 -9.49 -4.33 5.39
CA LEU A 215 -10.51 -3.30 5.53
C LEU A 215 -9.92 -1.97 6.03
N ILE A 216 -9.02 -2.02 7.01
CA ILE A 216 -8.30 -0.85 7.53
C ILE A 216 -7.49 -0.19 6.41
N LEU A 217 -6.77 -0.97 5.60
CA LEU A 217 -6.05 -0.46 4.43
C LEU A 217 -6.99 0.24 3.43
N ASN A 218 -8.19 -0.30 3.21
CA ASN A 218 -9.20 0.34 2.36
C ASN A 218 -9.72 1.66 2.94
N LEU A 219 -9.95 1.72 4.25
CA LEU A 219 -10.33 2.97 4.92
C LEU A 219 -9.24 4.02 4.76
N GLU A 220 -7.98 3.63 4.95
CA GLU A 220 -6.83 4.50 4.71
C GLU A 220 -6.83 5.04 3.27
N TRP A 221 -6.94 4.16 2.27
CA TRP A 221 -7.01 4.57 0.86
C TRP A 221 -8.19 5.48 0.58
N TRP A 222 -9.35 5.24 1.19
CA TRP A 222 -10.52 6.10 1.03
C TRP A 222 -10.28 7.52 1.56
N THR A 223 -9.44 7.69 2.59
CA THR A 223 -9.05 9.03 3.07
C THR A 223 -8.06 9.75 2.15
N ASN A 224 -7.37 9.05 1.26
CA ASN A 224 -6.41 9.62 0.30
C ASN A 224 -7.14 10.27 -0.89
N PRO A 225 -7.01 11.60 -1.11
CA PRO A 225 -7.62 12.27 -2.25
C PRO A 225 -7.14 11.73 -3.60
N ALA A 226 -5.88 11.33 -3.75
CA ALA A 226 -5.35 10.79 -4.99
C ALA A 226 -6.05 9.47 -5.37
N TRP A 227 -6.33 8.63 -4.37
CA TRP A 227 -7.12 7.41 -4.57
C TRP A 227 -8.54 7.71 -5.05
N ARG A 228 -9.20 8.69 -4.43
CA ARG A 228 -10.57 9.10 -4.83
C ARG A 228 -10.62 9.66 -6.25
N HIS A 229 -9.65 10.48 -6.64
CA HIS A 229 -9.59 11.04 -8.00
C HIS A 229 -9.10 10.02 -9.04
N GLY A 230 -8.36 9.00 -8.63
CA GLY A 230 -7.84 7.95 -9.52
C GLY A 230 -8.92 7.14 -10.24
N TRP A 231 -10.19 7.20 -9.78
CA TRP A 231 -11.32 6.59 -10.47
C TRP A 231 -11.80 7.36 -11.71
N GLY A 232 -11.36 8.61 -11.88
CA GLY A 232 -11.84 9.52 -12.92
C GLY A 232 -11.31 9.22 -14.32
N SER A 233 -10.00 9.02 -14.49
CA SER A 233 -9.39 8.70 -15.79
C SER A 233 -9.25 7.20 -16.01
N VAL A 234 -9.25 6.75 -17.27
CA VAL A 234 -9.14 5.33 -17.63
C VAL A 234 -7.80 4.76 -17.16
N GLU A 235 -6.72 5.52 -17.34
CA GLU A 235 -5.35 5.12 -16.99
C GLU A 235 -5.19 4.98 -15.49
N GLN A 236 -5.61 5.99 -14.70
CA GLN A 236 -5.49 5.92 -13.24
C GLN A 236 -6.41 4.84 -12.65
N ARG A 237 -7.58 4.60 -13.25
CA ARG A 237 -8.50 3.55 -12.81
C ARG A 237 -7.85 2.17 -12.93
N ARG A 238 -7.04 1.93 -13.97
CA ARG A 238 -6.29 0.68 -14.11
C ARG A 238 -5.34 0.44 -12.94
N ASP A 239 -4.56 1.46 -12.57
CA ASP A 239 -3.64 1.37 -11.43
C ASP A 239 -4.37 1.15 -10.11
N VAL A 240 -5.49 1.86 -9.88
CA VAL A 240 -6.31 1.70 -8.67
C VAL A 240 -6.89 0.29 -8.58
N VAL A 241 -7.49 -0.22 -9.67
CA VAL A 241 -8.07 -1.57 -9.71
C VAL A 241 -7.00 -2.64 -9.51
N LEU A 242 -5.83 -2.50 -10.16
CA LEU A 242 -4.73 -3.45 -9.99
C LEU A 242 -4.23 -3.48 -8.55
N ARG A 243 -3.97 -2.32 -7.93
CA ARG A 243 -3.51 -2.22 -6.54
C ARG A 243 -4.51 -2.80 -5.56
N TRP A 244 -5.80 -2.50 -5.75
CA TRP A 244 -6.86 -3.04 -4.90
C TRP A 244 -6.96 -4.56 -5.03
N SER A 245 -6.95 -5.07 -6.27
CA SER A 245 -7.02 -6.52 -6.56
C SER A 245 -5.81 -7.26 -5.98
N LEU A 246 -4.61 -6.70 -6.11
CA LEU A 246 -3.40 -7.24 -5.52
C LEU A 246 -3.52 -7.32 -4.00
N ALA A 247 -3.90 -6.24 -3.32
CA ALA A 247 -4.05 -6.26 -1.87
C ALA A 247 -5.07 -7.30 -1.38
N PHE A 248 -6.19 -7.46 -2.09
CA PHE A 248 -7.19 -8.47 -1.78
C PHE A 248 -6.66 -9.90 -1.97
N VAL A 249 -6.03 -10.17 -3.13
CA VAL A 249 -5.40 -11.47 -3.43
C VAL A 249 -4.31 -11.80 -2.43
N MET A 250 -3.46 -10.83 -2.08
CA MET A 250 -2.37 -11.04 -1.12
C MET A 250 -2.90 -11.33 0.28
N ALA A 251 -4.05 -10.75 0.67
CA ALA A 251 -4.72 -11.12 1.92
C ALA A 251 -5.13 -12.60 1.93
N ILE A 252 -5.68 -13.11 0.81
CA ILE A 252 -6.04 -14.53 0.66
C ILE A 252 -4.79 -15.41 0.66
N ILE A 253 -3.77 -15.09 -0.14
CA ILE A 253 -2.52 -15.86 -0.21
C ILE A 253 -1.89 -15.94 1.18
N PHE A 254 -1.78 -14.82 1.89
CA PHE A 254 -1.20 -14.78 3.22
C PHE A 254 -2.02 -15.57 4.25
N LEU A 255 -3.36 -15.60 4.14
CA LEU A 255 -4.20 -16.40 5.03
C LEU A 255 -3.77 -17.88 5.05
N PHE A 256 -3.35 -18.40 3.89
CA PHE A 256 -2.90 -19.78 3.73
C PHE A 256 -1.41 -19.98 3.98
N THR A 257 -0.56 -19.04 3.56
CA THR A 257 0.90 -19.20 3.67
C THR A 257 1.44 -18.78 5.04
N ARG A 258 0.79 -17.80 5.68
CA ARG A 258 1.19 -17.18 6.95
C ARG A 258 2.65 -16.71 6.99
N ASN A 259 3.21 -16.40 5.83
CA ASN A 259 4.63 -16.13 5.64
C ASN A 259 4.81 -14.82 4.89
N LEU A 260 5.32 -13.80 5.60
CA LEU A 260 5.47 -12.46 5.04
C LEU A 260 6.52 -12.41 3.93
N TRP A 261 7.62 -13.14 4.07
CA TRP A 261 8.68 -13.18 3.06
C TRP A 261 8.18 -13.76 1.75
N LEU A 262 7.39 -14.84 1.84
CA LEU A 262 6.75 -15.43 0.67
C LEU A 262 5.69 -14.49 0.09
N ALA A 263 4.92 -13.79 0.93
CA ALA A 263 3.95 -12.80 0.46
C ALA A 263 4.63 -11.67 -0.33
N ILE A 264 5.73 -11.11 0.16
CA ILE A 264 6.53 -10.08 -0.55
C ILE A 264 7.00 -10.59 -1.91
N ALA A 265 7.58 -11.79 -1.97
CA ALA A 265 8.07 -12.37 -3.21
C ALA A 265 6.93 -12.61 -4.22
N LEU A 266 5.79 -13.15 -3.76
CA LEU A 266 4.62 -13.39 -4.60
C LEU A 266 3.97 -12.09 -5.08
N HIS A 267 3.80 -11.10 -4.20
CA HIS A 267 3.28 -9.79 -4.58
C HIS A 267 4.13 -9.17 -5.69
N TRP A 268 5.45 -9.12 -5.49
CA TRP A 268 6.39 -8.59 -6.47
C TRP A 268 6.29 -9.32 -7.83
N ALA A 269 6.27 -10.66 -7.82
CA ALA A 269 6.19 -11.46 -9.03
C ALA A 269 4.85 -11.27 -9.77
N ILE A 270 3.72 -11.28 -9.05
CA ILE A 270 2.38 -11.10 -9.63
C ILE A 270 2.24 -9.69 -10.20
N GLU A 271 2.64 -8.65 -9.44
CA GLU A 271 2.56 -7.27 -9.92
C GLU A 271 3.41 -7.06 -11.16
N MET A 272 4.65 -7.59 -11.16
CA MET A 272 5.52 -7.52 -12.32
C MET A 272 4.89 -8.20 -13.54
N GLY A 273 4.35 -9.41 -13.39
CA GLY A 273 3.66 -10.13 -14.45
C GLY A 273 2.46 -9.34 -14.99
N CYS A 274 1.62 -8.81 -14.11
CA CYS A 274 0.44 -8.03 -14.49
C CYS A 274 0.83 -6.75 -15.26
N ARG A 275 1.87 -6.04 -14.84
CA ARG A 275 2.35 -4.84 -15.54
C ARG A 275 2.92 -5.16 -16.93
N HIS A 276 3.65 -6.27 -17.07
CA HIS A 276 4.14 -6.72 -18.38
C HIS A 276 2.98 -7.10 -19.31
N LEU A 277 1.98 -7.81 -18.78
CA LEU A 277 0.79 -8.18 -19.55
C LEU A 277 0.00 -6.95 -20.00
N LEU A 278 -0.25 -6.00 -19.10
CA LEU A 278 -0.96 -4.75 -19.43
C LEU A 278 -0.25 -3.96 -20.54
N LYS A 279 1.08 -3.94 -20.51
CA LYS A 279 1.89 -3.32 -21.58
C LYS A 279 1.81 -4.07 -22.91
N ALA A 280 1.71 -5.39 -22.88
CA ALA A 280 1.56 -6.19 -24.10
C ALA A 280 0.16 -6.09 -24.72
N LEU A 281 -0.86 -5.72 -23.92
CA LEU A 281 -2.25 -5.59 -24.37
C LEU A 281 -2.63 -4.15 -24.77
N SER A 282 -1.82 -3.14 -24.42
CA SER A 282 -1.98 -1.73 -24.81
C SER A 282 -1.40 -1.47 -26.19
#